data_AF-A0A7V8IYS7-F1
#
_entry.id   AF-A0A7V8IYS7-F1
#
_cell.length_a   1.000
_cell.length_b   1.000
_cell.length_c   1.000
_cell.angle_alpha   90.00
_cell.angle_beta   90.00
_cell.angle_gamma   90.00
#
_symmetry.space_group_name_H-M   'P 1'
#
loop_
_entity.id
_entity.type
_entity.pdbx_description
1 polymer ?
#
loop_
_entity_poly.entity_id
_entity_poly.type
_entity_poly.pdbx_seq_one_letter_code
_entity_poly.pdbx_strand_id
1 'polypeptide(L)'
;MGLTIHYTLTLPAATERTEVVRRLEQLRERAAAIPDVRVDKSVLALHGPKLKKAQAERFFLGCLYVPVALDAKGSPSAAADWNDTEFSASVDPDELAFFGLHVPGSETAFFGVARLPDTFEHRGVRLAVPQHGGRWFGDWHCKTQYASDPALGGIENFLRAHLSVVAVLDAARELGFGPEVEDEGSYWETRSVPSLLTELDRNNRLVAGFAGMLKDRLGPGNLVGPILARADFERLEAGATADGMEAKFEEALEALLRLTKRRS
;
A
#
# COMPACT_ATOMS: atom_id res chain seq x y z
N MET A 1 -10.06 3.16 0.77
CA MET A 1 -10.57 3.41 2.13
C MET A 1 -10.32 2.19 2.97
N GLY A 2 -9.62 2.37 4.09
CA GLY A 2 -9.40 1.36 5.10
C GLY A 2 -7.99 1.40 5.67
N LEU A 3 -7.83 1.01 6.93
CA LEU A 3 -6.60 1.21 7.72
C LEU A 3 -5.38 0.54 7.06
N THR A 4 -4.50 1.38 6.51
CA THR A 4 -3.33 0.99 5.74
C THR A 4 -2.07 1.58 6.37
N ILE A 5 -0.97 0.81 6.33
CA ILE A 5 0.37 1.33 6.61
C ILE A 5 1.11 1.43 5.27
N HIS A 6 1.58 2.64 4.96
CA HIS A 6 2.39 2.95 3.78
C HIS A 6 3.84 3.11 4.23
N TYR A 7 4.77 2.58 3.45
CA TYR A 7 6.17 2.72 3.76
C TYR A 7 7.06 2.64 2.53
N THR A 8 8.08 3.47 2.58
CA THR A 8 9.19 3.47 1.63
C THR A 8 10.42 2.89 2.31
N LEU A 9 11.15 2.01 1.61
CA LEU A 9 12.47 1.54 2.00
C LEU A 9 13.52 2.07 1.04
N THR A 10 14.59 2.65 1.58
CA THR A 10 15.72 3.14 0.79
C THR A 10 17.05 2.52 1.22
N LEU A 11 17.98 2.42 0.28
CA LEU A 11 19.39 2.13 0.53
C LEU A 11 20.27 3.11 -0.26
N PRO A 12 21.53 3.35 0.18
CA PRO A 12 22.47 4.16 -0.58
C PRO A 12 22.64 3.63 -2.01
N ALA A 13 22.71 4.53 -3.00
CA ALA A 13 22.84 4.17 -4.42
C ALA A 13 24.05 3.25 -4.71
N ALA A 14 25.15 3.45 -3.98
CA ALA A 14 26.36 2.65 -4.10
C ALA A 14 26.28 1.25 -3.45
N THR A 15 25.13 0.87 -2.89
CA THR A 15 24.97 -0.47 -2.29
C THR A 15 24.96 -1.52 -3.39
N GLU A 16 25.94 -2.42 -3.38
CA GLU A 16 26.04 -3.50 -4.34
C GLU A 16 24.85 -4.47 -4.21
N ARG A 17 24.40 -5.03 -5.34
CA ARG A 17 23.25 -5.95 -5.38
C ARG A 17 23.38 -7.11 -4.40
N THR A 18 24.57 -7.69 -4.28
CA THR A 18 24.82 -8.81 -3.35
C THR A 18 24.61 -8.40 -1.90
N GLU A 19 24.97 -7.16 -1.55
CA GLU A 19 24.74 -6.59 -0.23
C GLU A 19 23.26 -6.28 0.01
N VAL A 20 22.53 -5.77 -1.00
CA VAL A 20 21.07 -5.59 -0.93
C VAL A 20 20.36 -6.90 -0.62
N VAL A 21 20.66 -7.96 -1.38
CA VAL A 21 20.06 -9.28 -1.17
C VAL A 21 20.44 -9.83 0.21
N ARG A 22 21.70 -9.68 0.64
CA ARG A 22 22.14 -10.11 1.98
C ARG A 22 21.36 -9.42 3.09
N ARG A 23 21.15 -8.10 3.00
CA ARG A 23 20.36 -7.34 3.99
C ARG A 23 18.89 -7.74 3.98
N LEU A 24 18.30 -7.95 2.80
CA LEU A 24 16.92 -8.41 2.69
C LEU A 24 16.73 -9.82 3.26
N GLU A 25 17.70 -10.72 3.08
CA GLU A 25 17.65 -12.06 3.69
C GLU A 25 17.73 -11.97 5.22
N GLN A 26 18.60 -11.11 5.76
CA GLN A 26 18.63 -10.84 7.20
C GLN A 26 17.31 -10.25 7.71
N LEU A 27 16.71 -9.33 6.96
CA LEU A 27 15.41 -8.76 7.30
C LEU A 27 14.30 -9.82 7.26
N ARG A 28 14.31 -10.69 6.25
CA ARG A 28 13.39 -11.82 6.11
C ARG A 28 13.55 -12.81 7.26
N GLU A 29 14.76 -13.08 7.72
CA GLU A 29 15.01 -13.92 8.90
C GLU A 29 14.45 -13.29 10.18
N ARG A 30 14.58 -11.96 10.36
CA ARG A 30 13.93 -11.22 11.46
C ARG A 30 12.41 -11.33 11.38
N ALA A 31 11.84 -11.16 10.20
CA ALA A 31 10.40 -11.31 9.96
C ALA A 31 9.93 -12.75 10.26
N ALA A 32 10.69 -13.76 9.86
CA ALA A 32 10.36 -15.17 10.07
C ALA A 32 10.46 -15.61 11.55
N ALA A 33 11.13 -14.83 12.39
CA ALA A 33 11.18 -15.06 13.83
C ALA A 33 9.95 -14.51 14.58
N ILE A 34 9.08 -13.75 13.91
CA ILE A 34 7.83 -13.26 14.48
C ILE A 34 6.86 -14.45 14.63
N PRO A 35 6.25 -14.67 15.80
CA PRO A 35 5.30 -15.75 16.00
C PRO A 35 4.05 -15.62 15.11
N ASP A 36 3.53 -16.77 14.65
CA ASP A 36 2.23 -16.89 13.98
C ASP A 36 2.05 -16.07 12.70
N VAL A 37 3.15 -15.66 12.04
CA VAL A 37 3.12 -15.08 10.70
C VAL A 37 3.76 -16.01 9.69
N ARG A 38 3.32 -15.93 8.43
CA ARG A 38 3.97 -16.64 7.33
C ARG A 38 4.84 -15.65 6.57
N VAL A 39 6.10 -16.00 6.32
CA VAL A 39 7.03 -15.24 5.49
C VAL A 39 7.41 -16.08 4.29
N ASP A 40 7.66 -15.43 3.15
CA ASP A 40 8.21 -16.11 1.98
C ASP A 40 9.51 -16.85 2.33
N LYS A 41 9.73 -17.99 1.67
CA LYS A 41 10.85 -18.88 1.99
C LYS A 41 12.21 -18.26 1.69
N SER A 42 12.27 -17.31 0.76
CA SER A 42 13.49 -16.68 0.28
C SER A 42 13.17 -15.30 -0.29
N VAL A 43 14.17 -14.42 -0.34
CA VAL A 43 14.08 -13.17 -1.10
C VAL A 43 14.02 -13.50 -2.59
N LEU A 44 13.04 -12.92 -3.29
CA LEU A 44 12.98 -12.95 -4.73
C LEU A 44 13.87 -11.82 -5.28
N ALA A 45 15.01 -12.17 -5.87
CA ALA A 45 15.91 -11.23 -6.53
C ALA A 45 15.83 -11.39 -8.06
N LEU A 46 15.40 -10.34 -8.74
CA LEU A 46 15.20 -10.26 -10.19
C LEU A 46 16.12 -9.21 -10.80
N HIS A 47 16.82 -9.59 -11.87
CA HIS A 47 17.60 -8.69 -12.70
C HIS A 47 17.72 -9.24 -14.13
N GLY A 48 18.06 -8.37 -15.08
CA GLY A 48 18.35 -8.77 -16.47
C GLY A 48 17.20 -9.57 -17.12
N PRO A 49 17.47 -10.70 -17.81
CA PRO A 49 16.44 -11.44 -18.54
C PRO A 49 15.29 -11.97 -17.67
N LYS A 50 15.56 -12.31 -16.40
CA LYS A 50 14.54 -12.80 -15.46
C LYS A 50 13.55 -11.69 -15.09
N LEU A 51 14.06 -10.48 -14.88
CA LEU A 51 13.23 -9.31 -14.60
C LEU A 51 12.37 -8.95 -15.82
N LYS A 52 12.96 -8.94 -17.02
CA LYS A 52 12.23 -8.71 -18.28
C LYS A 52 11.08 -9.69 -18.48
N LYS A 53 11.28 -10.97 -18.14
CA LYS A 53 10.22 -11.98 -18.19
C LYS A 53 9.11 -11.68 -17.18
N ALA A 54 9.46 -11.37 -15.93
CA ALA A 54 8.48 -11.03 -14.89
C ALA A 54 7.67 -9.77 -15.23
N GLN A 55 8.32 -8.75 -15.81
CA GLN A 55 7.70 -7.53 -16.33
C GLN A 55 6.70 -7.85 -17.46
N ALA A 56 7.10 -8.67 -18.43
CA ALA A 56 6.23 -9.10 -19.53
C ALA A 56 5.00 -9.88 -19.05
N GLU A 57 5.14 -10.66 -17.97
CA GLU A 57 4.06 -11.42 -17.35
C GLU A 57 3.17 -10.56 -16.44
N ARG A 58 3.44 -9.25 -16.31
CA ARG A 58 2.73 -8.33 -15.41
C ARG A 58 2.64 -8.86 -13.98
N PHE A 59 3.61 -9.68 -13.57
CA PHE A 59 3.65 -10.32 -12.25
C PHE A 59 3.78 -9.31 -11.11
N PHE A 60 3.99 -8.05 -11.45
CA PHE A 60 4.30 -6.94 -10.55
C PHE A 60 3.71 -5.64 -11.13
N LEU A 61 2.39 -5.61 -11.36
CA LEU A 61 1.69 -4.40 -11.79
C LEU A 61 1.80 -3.33 -10.69
N GLY A 62 2.87 -2.54 -10.76
CA GLY A 62 3.07 -1.38 -9.90
C GLY A 62 4.49 -1.18 -9.37
N CYS A 63 5.54 -1.74 -9.98
CA CYS A 63 6.88 -1.25 -9.65
C CYS A 63 7.00 0.19 -10.15
N LEU A 64 6.66 1.12 -9.27
CA LEU A 64 7.11 2.50 -9.26
C LEU A 64 6.48 3.37 -10.34
N TYR A 65 5.47 4.11 -9.90
CA TYR A 65 4.95 5.26 -10.63
C TYR A 65 5.84 6.46 -10.33
N VAL A 66 6.34 7.13 -11.36
CA VAL A 66 6.99 8.43 -11.24
C VAL A 66 6.04 9.52 -11.72
N PRO A 67 6.01 10.68 -11.06
CA PRO A 67 5.22 11.82 -11.52
C PRO A 67 5.78 12.31 -12.86
N VAL A 68 4.88 12.60 -13.81
CA VAL A 68 5.25 13.16 -15.13
C VAL A 68 4.42 14.39 -15.40
N ALA A 69 5.09 15.53 -15.59
CA ALA A 69 4.45 16.79 -15.95
C ALA A 69 4.15 16.77 -17.45
N LEU A 70 3.02 17.37 -17.84
CA LEU A 70 2.70 17.62 -19.23
C LEU A 70 2.93 19.09 -19.54
N ASP A 71 3.49 19.39 -20.71
CA ASP A 71 3.57 20.74 -21.23
C ASP A 71 2.18 21.24 -21.68
N ALA A 72 2.10 22.50 -22.11
CA ALA A 72 0.86 23.11 -22.60
C ALA A 72 0.22 22.40 -23.82
N LYS A 73 0.94 21.46 -24.46
CA LYS A 73 0.48 20.64 -25.59
C LYS A 73 0.15 19.20 -25.17
N GLY A 74 0.21 18.88 -23.87
CA GLY A 74 -0.02 17.54 -23.35
C GLY A 74 1.15 16.57 -23.53
N SER A 75 2.36 17.07 -23.85
CA SER A 75 3.57 16.25 -24.04
C SER A 75 4.37 16.16 -22.74
N PRO A 76 5.00 15.01 -22.43
CA PRO A 76 5.78 14.86 -21.20
C PRO A 76 6.94 15.86 -21.12
N SER A 77 7.13 16.49 -19.96
CA SER A 77 8.24 17.41 -19.67
C SER A 77 8.98 17.02 -18.39
N ALA A 78 10.27 17.36 -18.31
CA ALA A 78 11.17 16.92 -17.25
C ALA A 78 10.99 17.64 -15.89
N ALA A 79 9.94 18.43 -15.71
CA ALA A 79 9.81 19.40 -14.61
C ALA A 79 8.59 19.15 -13.69
N ALA A 80 8.36 17.89 -13.33
CA ALA A 80 7.31 17.52 -12.39
C ALA A 80 7.81 17.46 -10.95
N ASP A 81 7.29 18.34 -10.09
CA ASP A 81 7.22 18.04 -8.66
C ASP A 81 5.99 17.15 -8.40
N TRP A 82 6.05 16.25 -7.41
CA TRP A 82 4.95 15.32 -7.10
C TRP A 82 3.61 16.04 -6.87
N ASN A 83 3.66 17.28 -6.38
CA ASN A 83 2.50 18.09 -6.05
C ASN A 83 1.84 18.81 -7.25
N ASP A 84 2.50 18.87 -8.41
CA ASP A 84 2.05 19.69 -9.57
C ASP A 84 1.87 18.84 -10.84
N THR A 85 1.63 17.52 -10.66
CA THR A 85 1.46 16.59 -11.78
C THR A 85 0.03 16.16 -12.00
N GLU A 86 -0.39 16.21 -13.27
CA GLU A 86 -1.67 15.65 -13.71
C GLU A 86 -1.58 14.14 -14.00
N PHE A 87 -0.38 13.55 -14.05
CA PHE A 87 -0.19 12.17 -14.50
C PHE A 87 1.02 11.46 -13.88
N SER A 88 0.97 10.13 -13.86
CA SER A 88 2.08 9.26 -13.46
C SER A 88 2.45 8.26 -14.56
N ALA A 89 3.74 7.90 -14.64
CA ALA A 89 4.23 6.89 -15.58
C ALA A 89 4.86 5.72 -14.82
N SER A 90 4.60 4.50 -15.29
CA SER A 90 5.27 3.30 -14.78
C SER A 90 6.72 3.27 -15.27
N VAL A 91 7.66 3.01 -14.36
CA VAL A 91 9.07 2.84 -14.70
C VAL A 91 9.52 1.44 -14.35
N ASP A 92 9.94 0.70 -15.37
CA ASP A 92 10.51 -0.62 -15.18
C ASP A 92 11.87 -0.53 -14.46
N PRO A 93 12.06 -1.22 -13.33
CA PRO A 93 13.34 -1.23 -12.65
C PRO A 93 14.40 -2.04 -13.41
N ASP A 94 15.67 -1.72 -13.17
CA ASP A 94 16.82 -2.52 -13.65
C ASP A 94 17.07 -3.74 -12.76
N GLU A 95 16.78 -3.60 -11.46
CA GLU A 95 16.94 -4.62 -10.44
C GLU A 95 15.80 -4.54 -9.42
N LEU A 96 15.36 -5.67 -8.90
CA LEU A 96 14.30 -5.75 -7.90
C LEU A 96 14.60 -6.89 -6.93
N ALA A 97 14.51 -6.63 -5.63
CA ALA A 97 14.63 -7.65 -4.60
C ALA A 97 13.61 -7.42 -3.49
N PHE A 98 12.83 -8.44 -3.14
CA PHE A 98 11.81 -8.33 -2.10
C PHE A 98 11.41 -9.69 -1.50
N PHE A 99 10.66 -9.66 -0.40
CA PHE A 99 9.93 -10.80 0.14
C PHE A 99 8.58 -10.35 0.72
N GLY A 100 7.62 -11.26 0.82
CA GLY A 100 6.31 -11.03 1.43
C GLY A 100 6.18 -11.59 2.85
N LEU A 101 5.48 -10.84 3.70
CA LEU A 101 4.93 -11.27 4.99
C LEU A 101 3.41 -11.36 4.86
N HIS A 102 2.84 -12.44 5.41
CA HIS A 102 1.45 -12.82 5.22
C HIS A 102 0.79 -13.08 6.57
N VAL A 103 -0.31 -12.36 6.83
CA VAL A 103 -1.21 -12.61 7.95
C VAL A 103 -2.64 -12.71 7.40
N PRO A 104 -3.43 -13.73 7.78
CA PRO A 104 -4.80 -13.89 7.29
C PRO A 104 -5.64 -12.63 7.47
N GLY A 105 -6.38 -12.24 6.43
CA GLY A 105 -7.20 -11.03 6.43
C GLY A 105 -6.42 -9.73 6.21
N SER A 106 -5.10 -9.76 6.12
CA SER A 106 -4.29 -8.62 5.68
C SER A 106 -3.91 -8.78 4.21
N GLU A 107 -3.69 -7.67 3.52
CA GLU A 107 -2.90 -7.67 2.29
C GLU A 107 -1.47 -8.19 2.59
N THR A 108 -0.80 -8.76 1.61
CA THR A 108 0.61 -9.16 1.77
C THR A 108 1.47 -7.91 1.97
N ALA A 109 2.21 -7.86 3.07
CA ALA A 109 3.19 -6.82 3.30
C ALA A 109 4.48 -7.18 2.58
N PHE A 110 4.84 -6.42 1.56
CA PHE A 110 6.08 -6.64 0.80
C PHE A 110 7.20 -5.75 1.33
N PHE A 111 8.37 -6.35 1.57
CA PHE A 111 9.57 -5.64 1.97
C PHE A 111 10.64 -5.85 0.91
N GLY A 112 11.04 -4.76 0.27
CA GLY A 112 12.01 -4.83 -0.80
C GLY A 112 12.39 -3.47 -1.36
N VAL A 113 13.37 -3.49 -2.25
CA VAL A 113 13.84 -2.33 -2.98
C VAL A 113 14.04 -2.71 -4.45
N ALA A 114 13.85 -1.73 -5.31
CA ALA A 114 14.21 -1.78 -6.70
C ALA A 114 15.26 -0.72 -7.01
N ARG A 115 16.10 -0.97 -8.01
CA ARG A 115 16.95 0.07 -8.60
C ARG A 115 16.30 0.56 -9.88
N LEU A 116 15.87 1.81 -9.87
CA LEU A 116 15.33 2.46 -11.06
C LEU A 116 16.46 2.94 -11.98
N PRO A 117 16.25 2.93 -13.30
CA PRO A 117 17.20 3.55 -14.21
C PRO A 117 17.26 5.07 -13.97
N ASP A 118 18.35 5.73 -14.36
CA ASP A 118 18.47 7.19 -14.26
C ASP A 118 17.46 7.91 -15.18
N THR A 119 17.08 7.24 -16.28
CA THR A 119 16.17 7.77 -17.28
C THR A 119 15.27 6.67 -17.83
N PHE A 120 14.05 7.03 -18.23
CA PHE A 120 13.11 6.12 -18.89
C PHE A 120 12.47 6.80 -20.11
N GLU A 121 11.92 6.00 -21.02
CA GLU A 121 11.17 6.53 -22.16
C GLU A 121 9.66 6.53 -21.87
N HIS A 122 9.01 7.67 -22.09
CA HIS A 122 7.56 7.79 -22.01
C HIS A 122 7.04 8.56 -23.22
N ARG A 123 6.17 7.92 -24.01
CA ARG A 123 5.60 8.51 -25.25
C ARG A 123 6.66 9.07 -26.20
N GLY A 124 7.80 8.38 -26.33
CA GLY A 124 8.91 8.79 -27.22
C GLY A 124 9.79 9.92 -26.67
N VAL A 125 9.58 10.35 -25.43
CA VAL A 125 10.43 11.32 -24.74
C VAL A 125 11.25 10.61 -23.67
N ARG A 126 12.56 10.85 -23.65
CA ARG A 126 13.44 10.38 -22.60
C ARG A 126 13.40 11.34 -21.41
N LEU A 127 12.96 10.84 -20.26
CA LEU A 127 12.79 11.61 -19.04
C LEU A 127 13.75 11.09 -17.96
N ALA A 128 14.20 11.98 -17.08
CA ALA A 128 14.90 11.58 -15.86
C ALA A 128 13.90 10.96 -14.87
N VAL A 129 14.34 9.99 -14.09
CA VAL A 129 13.58 9.50 -12.92
C VAL A 129 13.82 10.45 -11.76
N PRO A 130 12.82 11.26 -11.34
CA PRO A 130 13.00 12.24 -10.28
C PRO A 130 13.30 11.54 -8.95
N GLN A 131 14.19 12.13 -8.14
CA GLN A 131 14.49 11.77 -6.74
C GLN A 131 15.12 10.37 -6.51
N HIS A 132 14.77 9.37 -7.31
CA HIS A 132 15.11 7.96 -7.11
C HIS A 132 15.91 7.32 -8.26
N GLY A 133 16.20 8.06 -9.35
CA GLY A 133 17.03 7.56 -10.45
C GLY A 133 18.39 7.05 -9.96
N GLY A 134 18.74 5.81 -10.33
CA GLY A 134 19.99 5.15 -9.93
C GLY A 134 20.06 4.75 -8.45
N ARG A 135 18.99 4.96 -7.67
CA ARG A 135 18.94 4.65 -6.23
C ARG A 135 18.16 3.36 -5.97
N TRP A 136 18.41 2.77 -4.80
CA TRP A 136 17.60 1.68 -4.26
C TRP A 136 16.41 2.24 -3.50
N PHE A 137 15.22 1.92 -3.97
CA PHE A 137 13.96 2.44 -3.45
C PHE A 137 12.84 1.40 -3.61
N GLY A 138 11.96 1.27 -2.63
CA GLY A 138 10.73 0.49 -2.75
C GLY A 138 9.62 1.12 -1.94
N ASP A 139 8.50 1.42 -2.60
CA ASP A 139 7.29 1.96 -1.99
C ASP A 139 6.22 0.88 -1.93
N TRP A 140 5.63 0.73 -0.75
CA TRP A 140 4.77 -0.38 -0.40
C TRP A 140 3.66 0.08 0.50
N HIS A 141 2.56 -0.67 0.48
CA HIS A 141 1.46 -0.48 1.41
C HIS A 141 0.88 -1.83 1.80
N CYS A 142 0.29 -1.88 2.99
CA CYS A 142 -0.38 -3.07 3.48
C CYS A 142 -1.64 -2.68 4.24
N LYS A 143 -2.80 -3.05 3.70
CA LYS A 143 -4.07 -2.92 4.41
C LYS A 143 -4.20 -4.04 5.43
N THR A 144 -4.28 -3.66 6.70
CA THR A 144 -4.35 -4.60 7.83
C THR A 144 -5.75 -4.70 8.43
N GLN A 145 -6.65 -3.76 8.09
CA GLN A 145 -7.99 -3.63 8.68
C GLN A 145 -8.79 -4.94 8.70
N TYR A 146 -8.81 -5.71 7.61
CA TYR A 146 -9.65 -6.91 7.50
C TYR A 146 -9.12 -8.09 8.32
N ALA A 147 -7.89 -8.02 8.85
CA ALA A 147 -7.38 -9.00 9.81
C ALA A 147 -8.16 -8.96 11.14
N SER A 148 -8.95 -7.91 11.38
CA SER A 148 -9.86 -7.77 12.53
C SER A 148 -11.17 -8.57 12.41
N ASP A 149 -11.36 -9.36 11.36
CA ASP A 149 -12.52 -10.24 11.22
C ASP A 149 -12.55 -11.27 12.37
N PRO A 150 -13.67 -11.41 13.13
CA PRO A 150 -13.81 -12.42 14.16
C PRO A 150 -13.48 -13.86 13.70
N ALA A 151 -13.79 -14.20 12.45
CA ALA A 151 -13.49 -15.52 11.88
C ALA A 151 -11.98 -15.78 11.68
N LEU A 152 -11.17 -14.72 11.69
CA LEU A 152 -9.72 -14.76 11.53
C LEU A 152 -8.97 -14.52 12.85
N GLY A 153 -9.67 -14.47 13.99
CA GLY A 153 -9.08 -14.19 15.29
C GLY A 153 -9.26 -12.75 15.79
N GLY A 154 -10.04 -11.94 15.06
CA GLY A 154 -10.48 -10.63 15.53
C GLY A 154 -9.32 -9.68 15.83
N ILE A 155 -9.43 -8.96 16.96
CA ILE A 155 -8.46 -7.93 17.35
C ILE A 155 -7.05 -8.48 17.53
N GLU A 156 -6.89 -9.69 18.06
CA GLU A 156 -5.56 -10.29 18.24
C GLU A 156 -4.86 -10.52 16.89
N ASN A 157 -5.60 -10.99 15.88
CA ASN A 157 -5.05 -11.18 14.55
C ASN A 157 -4.78 -9.86 13.82
N PHE A 158 -5.62 -8.84 14.04
CA PHE A 158 -5.32 -7.49 13.58
C PHE A 158 -4.02 -6.93 14.17
N LEU A 159 -3.85 -7.03 15.49
CA LEU A 159 -2.63 -6.58 16.15
C LEU A 159 -1.43 -7.37 15.64
N ARG A 160 -1.56 -8.68 15.45
CA ARG A 160 -0.52 -9.50 14.82
C ARG A 160 -0.15 -8.96 13.43
N ALA A 161 -1.13 -8.69 12.56
CA ALA A 161 -0.88 -8.16 11.22
C ALA A 161 -0.14 -6.82 11.26
N HIS A 162 -0.68 -5.85 11.99
CA HIS A 162 -0.18 -4.48 11.99
C HIS A 162 1.17 -4.37 12.70
N LEU A 163 1.31 -4.95 13.89
CA LEU A 163 2.53 -4.89 14.69
C LEU A 163 3.67 -5.67 14.04
N SER A 164 3.39 -6.73 13.28
CA SER A 164 4.43 -7.46 12.55
C SER A 164 5.05 -6.62 11.45
N VAL A 165 4.24 -5.84 10.70
CA VAL A 165 4.78 -4.92 9.70
C VAL A 165 5.70 -3.90 10.36
N VAL A 166 5.23 -3.28 11.44
CA VAL A 166 6.01 -2.29 12.20
C VAL A 166 7.31 -2.89 12.75
N ALA A 167 7.27 -4.11 13.29
CA ALA A 167 8.46 -4.81 13.79
C ALA A 167 9.49 -5.08 12.68
N VAL A 168 9.04 -5.46 11.48
CA VAL A 168 9.94 -5.62 10.33
C VAL A 168 10.50 -4.27 9.89
N LEU A 169 9.73 -3.19 9.92
CA LEU A 169 10.23 -1.84 9.58
C LEU A 169 11.26 -1.32 10.59
N ASP A 170 11.09 -1.59 11.88
CA ASP A 170 12.10 -1.28 12.89
C ASP A 170 13.39 -2.10 12.64
N ALA A 171 13.27 -3.41 12.35
CA ALA A 171 14.41 -4.25 11.97
C ALA A 171 15.09 -3.78 10.67
N ALA A 172 14.33 -3.27 9.70
CA ALA A 172 14.89 -2.70 8.47
C ALA A 172 15.78 -1.50 8.79
N ARG A 173 15.34 -0.63 9.72
CA ARG A 173 16.16 0.50 10.18
C ARG A 173 17.48 0.04 10.80
N GLU A 174 17.45 -0.99 11.64
CA GLU A 174 18.65 -1.58 12.25
C GLU A 174 19.62 -2.17 11.21
N LEU A 175 19.09 -2.71 10.11
CA LEU A 175 19.87 -3.27 9.00
C LEU A 175 20.34 -2.20 7.98
N GLY A 176 20.12 -0.92 8.30
CA GLY A 176 20.60 0.21 7.53
C GLY A 176 19.76 0.56 6.31
N PHE A 177 18.50 0.11 6.26
CA PHE A 177 17.50 0.73 5.38
C PHE A 177 17.05 2.06 5.98
N GLY A 178 16.64 3.00 5.13
CA GLY A 178 15.96 4.22 5.54
C GLY A 178 14.45 4.06 5.36
N PRO A 179 13.70 3.53 6.35
CA PRO A 179 12.25 3.46 6.28
C PRO A 179 11.62 4.84 6.50
N GLU A 180 10.79 5.26 5.55
CA GLU A 180 9.82 6.34 5.73
C GLU A 180 8.44 5.67 5.84
N VAL A 181 7.63 6.07 6.81
CA VAL A 181 6.38 5.36 7.14
C VAL A 181 5.27 6.37 7.37
N GLU A 182 4.15 6.14 6.71
CA GLU A 182 2.89 6.84 6.93
C GLU A 182 1.86 5.80 7.39
N ASP A 183 1.53 5.84 8.68
CA ASP A 183 0.62 4.89 9.30
C ASP A 183 -0.72 5.56 9.62
N GLU A 184 -1.78 5.16 8.91
CA GLU A 184 -3.14 5.68 9.16
C GLU A 184 -3.64 5.38 10.58
N GLY A 185 -3.08 4.37 11.25
CA GLY A 185 -3.37 4.06 12.66
C GLY A 185 -2.53 4.86 13.65
N SER A 186 -1.57 5.65 13.18
CA SER A 186 -0.59 6.43 13.95
C SER A 186 0.19 5.61 14.99
N TYR A 187 0.23 4.29 14.86
CA TYR A 187 0.95 3.42 15.78
C TYR A 187 2.45 3.58 15.57
N TRP A 188 2.91 3.77 14.34
CA TRP A 188 4.33 4.00 14.05
C TRP A 188 4.96 5.10 14.91
N GLU A 189 4.26 6.23 15.06
CA GLU A 189 4.72 7.37 15.84
C GLU A 189 4.38 7.22 17.33
N THR A 190 3.16 6.81 17.65
CA THR A 190 2.66 6.84 19.03
C THR A 190 2.98 5.59 19.83
N ARG A 191 3.18 4.45 19.14
CA ARG A 191 3.28 3.11 19.71
C ARG A 191 2.12 2.76 20.67
N SER A 192 0.97 3.40 20.44
CA SER A 192 -0.22 3.28 21.28
C SER A 192 -1.20 2.28 20.69
N VAL A 193 -1.26 1.08 21.28
CA VAL A 193 -2.29 0.08 20.93
C VAL A 193 -3.71 0.64 21.10
N PRO A 194 -4.06 1.38 22.17
CA PRO A 194 -5.39 1.96 22.30
C PRO A 194 -5.75 2.92 21.16
N SER A 195 -4.80 3.76 20.72
CA SER A 195 -5.02 4.68 19.59
C SER A 195 -5.25 3.90 18.29
N LEU A 196 -4.43 2.89 18.04
CA LEU A 196 -4.55 2.02 16.87
C LEU A 196 -5.91 1.31 16.81
N LEU A 197 -6.39 0.78 17.95
CA LEU A 197 -7.69 0.13 18.02
C LEU A 197 -8.86 1.10 17.83
N THR A 198 -8.70 2.36 18.26
CA THR A 198 -9.68 3.43 18.03
C THR A 198 -9.80 3.74 16.53
N GLU A 199 -8.67 3.89 15.84
CA GLU A 199 -8.68 4.14 14.40
C GLU A 199 -9.18 2.92 13.61
N LEU A 200 -8.88 1.69 14.06
CA LEU A 200 -9.45 0.47 13.50
C LEU A 200 -10.98 0.48 13.56
N ASP A 201 -11.56 0.72 14.75
CA ASP A 201 -13.02 0.71 14.94
C ASP A 201 -13.69 1.78 14.08
N ARG A 202 -13.12 2.99 14.07
CA ARG A 202 -13.57 4.09 13.21
C ARG A 202 -13.55 3.70 11.72
N ASN A 203 -12.48 3.09 11.24
CA ASN A 203 -12.37 2.65 9.84
C ASN A 203 -13.34 1.51 9.50
N ASN A 204 -13.54 0.55 10.42
CA ASN A 204 -14.50 -0.54 10.24
C ASN A 204 -15.93 -0.02 10.10
N ARG A 205 -16.34 0.92 10.96
CA ARG A 205 -17.66 1.57 10.86
C ARG A 205 -17.80 2.38 9.59
N LEU A 206 -16.79 3.19 9.24
CA LEU A 206 -16.81 4.03 8.04
C LEU A 206 -17.03 3.18 6.78
N VAL A 207 -16.26 2.10 6.61
CA VAL A 207 -16.37 1.22 5.44
C VAL A 207 -17.69 0.44 5.46
N ALA A 208 -18.15 -0.02 6.63
CA ALA A 208 -19.42 -0.73 6.76
C ALA A 208 -20.61 0.16 6.42
N GLY A 209 -20.70 1.37 6.99
CA GLY A 209 -21.77 2.32 6.71
C GLY A 209 -21.81 2.75 5.23
N PHE A 210 -20.64 2.99 4.62
CA PHE A 210 -20.59 3.31 3.19
C PHE A 210 -21.06 2.13 2.32
N ALA A 211 -20.64 0.90 2.64
CA ALA A 211 -21.06 -0.30 1.93
C ALA A 211 -22.56 -0.59 2.12
N GLY A 212 -23.09 -0.32 3.32
CA GLY A 212 -24.51 -0.37 3.67
C GLY A 212 -25.37 0.54 2.81
N MET A 213 -25.04 1.84 2.79
CA MET A 213 -25.70 2.83 1.94
C MET A 213 -25.70 2.42 0.45
N LEU A 214 -24.57 1.90 -0.06
CA LEU A 214 -24.50 1.43 -1.44
C LEU A 214 -25.35 0.18 -1.68
N LYS A 215 -25.37 -0.78 -0.74
CA LYS A 215 -26.21 -1.98 -0.80
C LYS A 215 -27.69 -1.61 -0.85
N ASP A 216 -28.12 -0.63 -0.04
CA ASP A 216 -29.52 -0.18 -0.01
C ASP A 216 -29.94 0.52 -1.31
N ARG A 217 -29.03 1.28 -1.93
CA ARG A 217 -29.31 1.96 -3.21
C ARG A 217 -29.25 1.05 -4.43
N LEU A 218 -28.32 0.10 -4.46
CA LEU A 218 -28.10 -0.80 -5.61
C LEU A 218 -28.97 -2.07 -5.53
N GLY A 219 -29.53 -2.36 -4.37
CA GLY A 219 -30.29 -3.58 -4.11
C GLY A 219 -29.40 -4.77 -3.75
N PRO A 220 -29.96 -5.79 -3.07
CA PRO A 220 -29.22 -6.95 -2.59
C PRO A 220 -28.59 -7.74 -3.75
N GLY A 221 -27.32 -8.14 -3.59
CA GLY A 221 -26.59 -8.97 -4.57
C GLY A 221 -25.84 -8.18 -5.65
N ASN A 222 -26.05 -6.87 -5.76
CA ASN A 222 -25.39 -6.01 -6.75
C ASN A 222 -24.11 -5.34 -6.24
N LEU A 223 -23.73 -5.58 -4.99
CA LEU A 223 -22.49 -5.09 -4.37
C LEU A 223 -21.72 -6.27 -3.76
N VAL A 224 -20.46 -6.41 -4.15
CA VAL A 224 -19.54 -7.41 -3.62
C VAL A 224 -18.38 -6.68 -2.96
N GLY A 225 -18.11 -7.00 -1.69
CA GLY A 225 -17.00 -6.41 -0.95
C GLY A 225 -16.70 -7.23 0.32
N PRO A 226 -15.42 -7.38 0.72
CA PRO A 226 -15.04 -8.16 1.90
C PRO A 226 -15.76 -7.72 3.19
N ILE A 227 -16.04 -6.43 3.33
CA ILE A 227 -16.75 -5.88 4.50
C ILE A 227 -18.17 -6.45 4.65
N LEU A 228 -18.88 -6.69 3.54
CA LEU A 228 -20.26 -7.20 3.53
C LEU A 228 -20.35 -8.67 3.97
N ALA A 229 -19.23 -9.40 3.89
CA ALA A 229 -19.15 -10.81 4.26
C ALA A 229 -18.80 -11.02 5.75
N ARG A 230 -18.50 -9.95 6.49
CA ARG A 230 -18.15 -10.04 7.91
C ARG A 230 -19.34 -10.47 8.74
N ALA A 231 -19.09 -11.37 9.70
CA ALA A 231 -20.11 -11.82 10.64
C ALA A 231 -20.69 -10.70 11.52
N ASP A 232 -19.93 -9.61 11.71
CA ASP A 232 -20.32 -8.45 12.52
C ASP A 232 -20.72 -7.21 11.69
N PHE A 233 -20.98 -7.38 10.38
CA PHE A 233 -21.30 -6.29 9.47
C PHE A 233 -22.45 -5.40 9.96
N GLU A 234 -23.62 -5.99 10.27
CA GLU A 234 -24.83 -5.27 10.71
C GLU A 234 -24.57 -4.40 11.95
N ARG A 235 -23.70 -4.85 12.87
CA ARG A 235 -23.31 -4.08 14.05
C ARG A 235 -22.43 -2.88 13.67
N LEU A 236 -21.49 -3.06 12.76
CA LEU A 236 -20.59 -2.01 12.29
C LEU A 236 -21.36 -0.94 11.51
N GLU A 237 -22.29 -1.35 10.66
CA GLU A 237 -23.21 -0.49 9.92
C GLU A 237 -24.09 0.33 10.86
N ALA A 238 -24.76 -0.32 11.83
CA ALA A 238 -25.56 0.38 12.83
C ALA A 238 -24.73 1.39 13.64
N GLY A 239 -23.48 1.07 13.97
CA GLY A 239 -22.54 2.00 14.60
C GLY A 239 -22.24 3.23 13.74
N ALA A 240 -22.06 3.05 12.43
CA ALA A 240 -21.82 4.14 11.50
C ALA A 240 -23.02 5.09 11.36
N THR A 241 -24.25 4.54 11.36
CA THR A 241 -25.49 5.33 11.37
C THR A 241 -25.63 6.10 12.68
N ALA A 242 -25.33 5.48 13.83
CA ALA A 242 -25.35 6.17 15.13
C ALA A 242 -24.33 7.34 15.19
N ASP A 243 -23.19 7.20 14.52
CA ASP A 243 -22.16 8.24 14.40
C ASP A 243 -22.51 9.33 13.36
N GLY A 244 -23.69 9.24 12.71
CA GLY A 244 -24.18 10.20 11.72
C GLY A 244 -23.40 10.20 10.40
N MET A 245 -22.67 9.12 10.10
CA MET A 245 -21.82 9.03 8.89
C MET A 245 -22.64 8.88 7.60
N GLU A 246 -23.82 8.25 7.68
CA GLU A 246 -24.70 8.00 6.55
C GLU A 246 -25.12 9.30 5.84
N ALA A 247 -25.57 10.30 6.60
CA ALA A 247 -25.95 11.61 6.06
C ALA A 247 -24.77 12.30 5.33
N LYS A 248 -23.55 12.17 5.87
CA LYS A 248 -22.34 12.72 5.22
C LYS A 248 -22.02 12.00 3.91
N PHE A 249 -22.22 10.68 3.84
CA PHE A 249 -22.03 9.94 2.61
C PHE A 249 -23.08 10.28 1.55
N GLU A 250 -24.34 10.48 1.94
CA GLU A 250 -25.38 10.92 1.02
C GLU A 250 -25.06 12.29 0.42
N GLU A 251 -24.66 13.26 1.26
CA GLU A 251 -24.27 14.60 0.83
C GLU A 251 -23.08 14.55 -0.14
N ALA A 252 -22.04 13.78 0.19
CA ALA A 252 -20.86 13.62 -0.67
C ALA A 252 -21.20 12.96 -2.02
N LEU A 253 -22.08 11.95 -2.00
CA LEU A 253 -22.50 11.26 -3.21
C LEU A 253 -23.38 12.16 -4.10
N GLU A 254 -24.27 12.96 -3.51
CA GLU A 254 -25.00 13.99 -4.25
C GLU A 254 -24.07 15.04 -4.87
N ALA A 255 -23.06 15.50 -4.13
CA ALA A 255 -22.07 16.44 -4.64
C ALA A 255 -21.31 15.85 -5.85
N LEU A 256 -20.89 14.58 -5.76
CA LEU A 256 -20.26 13.84 -6.86
C LEU A 256 -21.16 13.73 -8.10
N LEU A 257 -22.45 13.40 -7.91
CA LEU A 257 -23.43 13.30 -8.99
C LEU A 257 -23.70 14.67 -9.66
N ARG A 258 -23.63 15.76 -8.90
CA ARG A 258 -23.75 17.12 -9.45
C ARG A 258 -22.52 17.51 -10.26
N LEU A 259 -21.32 17.06 -9.87
CA LEU A 259 -20.08 17.32 -10.60
C LEU A 259 -20.01 16.55 -11.92
N THR A 260 -20.48 15.31 -11.97
CA THR A 260 -20.53 14.53 -13.22
C THR A 260 -21.56 15.07 -14.21
N LYS A 261 -22.71 15.56 -13.74
CA LYS A 261 -23.71 16.22 -14.60
C LYS A 261 -23.28 17.59 -15.16
N ARG A 262 -22.30 18.26 -14.56
CA ARG A 262 -21.74 19.52 -15.09
C ARG A 262 -20.65 19.32 -16.14
N ARG A 263 -20.15 18.09 -16.31
CA ARG A 263 -19.11 17.73 -17.28
C ARG A 263 -19.66 17.03 -18.55
N SER A 264 -20.98 16.76 -18.60
CA SER A 264 -21.72 16.28 -19.77
C SER A 264 -22.48 17.40 -20.45
#